data_AF-A0A945X162-F1
#
_entry.id   AF-A0A945X162-F1
#
_cell.length_a   1.000
_cell.length_b   1.000
_cell.length_c   1.000
_cell.angle_alpha   90.00
_cell.angle_beta   90.00
_cell.angle_gamma   90.00
#
_symmetry.space_group_name_H-M   'P 1'
#
loop_
_entity.id
_entity.type
_entity.pdbx_description
1 polymer ?
#
loop_
_entity_poly.entity_id
_entity_poly.type
_entity_poly.pdbx_seq_one_letter_code
_entity_poly.pdbx_strand_id
1 'polypeptide(L)' 'MNELSHRFDPIAPHFTSLGTGVVDFGRIVATLARTGYDSWLVVEQDASPDPYATSRASRQHMRLEMSRLTS' A
#
# COMPACT_ATOMS: atom_id res chain seq x y z
N MET A 1 15.61 -29.00 -12.00
CA MET A 1 14.71 -29.12 -10.85
C MET A 1 15.29 -28.23 -9.75
N ASN A 2 14.53 -27.19 -9.37
CA ASN A 2 14.53 -26.50 -8.06
C ASN A 2 15.81 -25.75 -7.60
N GLU A 3 15.82 -24.49 -7.13
CA GLU A 3 14.77 -23.61 -6.61
C GLU A 3 15.06 -22.13 -6.90
N LEU A 4 13.96 -21.38 -7.00
CA LEU A 4 13.83 -19.95 -7.18
C LEU A 4 14.74 -19.15 -6.23
N SER A 5 15.84 -18.61 -6.74
CA SER A 5 16.69 -17.65 -6.03
C SER A 5 16.10 -16.23 -6.02
N HIS A 6 14.79 -16.08 -5.86
CA HIS A 6 14.17 -14.81 -5.45
C HIS A 6 14.43 -14.63 -3.94
N ARG A 7 15.71 -14.55 -3.58
CA ARG A 7 16.13 -14.02 -2.29
C ARG A 7 15.57 -12.61 -2.21
N PHE A 8 14.68 -12.39 -1.26
CA PHE A 8 14.36 -11.07 -0.74
C PHE A 8 15.68 -10.34 -0.50
N ASP A 9 15.98 -9.35 -1.32
CA ASP A 9 17.05 -8.40 -1.06
C ASP A 9 16.47 -7.39 -0.06
N PRO A 10 16.90 -7.39 1.22
CA PRO A 10 16.32 -6.54 2.26
C PRO A 10 16.60 -5.05 2.04
N ILE A 11 17.40 -4.69 1.03
CA ILE A 11 17.77 -3.32 0.66
C ILE A 11 17.24 -2.95 -0.73
N ALA A 12 16.63 -3.90 -1.46
CA ALA A 12 16.09 -3.57 -2.77
C ALA A 12 14.92 -2.57 -2.64
N PRO A 13 14.84 -1.55 -3.52
CA PRO A 13 13.94 -0.40 -3.43
C PRO A 13 12.45 -0.74 -3.66
N HIS A 14 12.07 -2.00 -3.49
CA HIS A 14 10.74 -2.52 -3.82
C HIS A 14 9.66 -2.13 -2.80
N PHE A 15 10.04 -1.80 -1.56
CA PHE A 15 9.10 -1.48 -0.47
C PHE A 15 9.11 0.02 -0.14
N THR A 16 8.49 0.81 -1.01
CA THR A 16 8.30 2.25 -0.83
C THR A 16 7.06 2.54 0.01
N SER A 17 6.96 3.74 0.58
CA SER A 17 5.77 4.19 1.30
C SER A 17 4.52 4.14 0.40
N LEU A 18 3.35 3.96 1.01
CA LEU A 18 2.09 4.02 0.27
C LEU A 18 1.97 5.38 -0.43
N GLY A 19 1.65 5.37 -1.73
CA GLY A 19 1.51 6.57 -2.56
C GLY A 19 2.79 7.08 -3.22
N THR A 20 3.96 6.49 -2.94
CA THR A 20 5.24 6.85 -3.61
C THR A 20 5.72 5.79 -4.60
N GLY A 21 4.93 4.72 -4.78
CA GLY A 21 5.20 3.65 -5.73
C GLY A 21 4.39 3.76 -7.02
N VAL A 22 4.39 2.67 -7.78
CA VAL A 22 3.66 2.56 -9.07
C VAL A 22 2.20 2.13 -8.91
N VAL A 23 1.78 1.78 -7.69
CA VAL A 23 0.41 1.35 -7.40
C VAL A 23 -0.49 2.57 -7.19
N ASP A 24 -1.51 2.70 -8.03
CA ASP A 24 -2.57 3.70 -7.88
C ASP A 24 -3.59 3.23 -6.82
N PHE A 25 -3.27 3.51 -5.56
CA PHE A 25 -4.11 3.12 -4.43
C PHE A 25 -5.51 3.76 -4.50
N GLY A 26 -5.60 5.04 -4.89
CA GLY A 26 -6.87 5.75 -5.02
C GLY A 26 -7.80 5.08 -6.02
N ARG A 27 -7.29 4.68 -7.20
CA ARG A 27 -8.07 3.96 -8.21
C ARG A 27 -8.52 2.58 -7.73
N ILE A 28 -7.71 1.87 -6.95
CA ILE A 28 -8.09 0.57 -6.37
C ILE A 28 -9.29 0.77 -5.45
N VAL A 29 -9.20 1.69 -4.48
CA VAL A 29 -10.28 1.93 -3.52
C VAL A 29 -11.54 2.42 -4.23
N ALA A 30 -11.42 3.35 -5.18
CA ALA A 30 -12.55 3.82 -5.97
C ALA A 30 -13.24 2.67 -6.73
N THR A 31 -12.46 1.69 -7.21
CA THR A 31 -13.00 0.53 -7.91
C THR A 31 -13.73 -0.41 -6.97
N LEU A 32 -13.14 -0.72 -5.80
CA LEU A 32 -13.79 -1.52 -4.76
C LEU A 32 -15.12 -0.90 -4.32
N ALA A 33 -15.12 0.41 -4.06
CA ALA A 33 -16.33 1.15 -3.69
C ALA A 33 -17.42 1.03 -4.78
N ARG A 34 -17.07 1.18 -6.06
CA ARG A 34 -18.04 1.03 -7.17
C ARG A 34 -18.61 -0.39 -7.30
N THR A 35 -17.90 -1.41 -6.83
CA THR A 35 -18.40 -2.80 -6.83
C THR A 35 -19.33 -3.11 -5.65
N GLY A 36 -19.51 -2.17 -4.72
CA GLY A 36 -20.26 -2.40 -3.48
C GLY A 36 -19.48 -3.21 -2.46
N TYR A 37 -18.15 -3.26 -2.57
CA TYR A 37 -17.31 -3.90 -1.56
C TYR A 37 -17.41 -3.14 -0.23
N ASP A 38 -17.84 -3.83 0.83
CA ASP A 38 -18.18 -3.26 2.14
C ASP A 38 -17.38 -3.87 3.30
N SER A 39 -16.30 -4.60 2.98
CA SER A 39 -15.46 -5.27 3.96
C SER A 39 -14.07 -4.63 4.10
N TRP A 40 -13.16 -5.32 4.78
CA TRP A 40 -11.86 -4.78 5.16
C TRP A 40 -10.82 -4.83 4.04
N LEU A 41 -10.18 -3.69 3.78
CA LEU A 41 -8.94 -3.61 3.00
C LEU A 41 -7.76 -3.41 3.96
N VAL A 42 -6.80 -4.33 3.93
CA VAL A 42 -5.55 -4.25 4.73
C VAL A 42 -4.40 -3.86 3.81
N VAL A 43 -3.58 -2.90 4.27
CA VAL A 43 -2.33 -2.52 3.60
C VAL A 43 -1.17 -2.95 4.49
N GLU A 44 -0.35 -3.87 3.99
CA GLU A 44 0.84 -4.37 4.67
C GLU A 44 2.09 -3.71 4.11
N GLN A 45 3.02 -3.35 5.00
CA GLN A 45 4.34 -2.86 4.64
C GLN A 45 5.39 -3.75 5.30
N ASP A 46 6.11 -4.48 4.45
CA ASP A 46 7.00 -5.59 4.85
C ASP A 46 8.30 -5.09 5.50
N ALA A 47 9.06 -4.25 4.79
CA ALA A 47 10.33 -3.69 5.27
C ALA A 47 10.31 -2.15 5.21
N SER A 48 10.68 -1.51 6.32
CA SER A 48 10.96 -0.07 6.37
C SER A 48 12.11 0.25 7.32
N PRO A 49 13.04 1.16 6.94
CA PRO A 49 14.08 1.68 7.84
C PRO A 49 13.50 2.42 9.06
N ASP A 50 12.31 3.01 8.94
CA ASP A 50 11.56 3.64 10.03
C ASP A 50 10.08 3.23 9.96
N PRO A 51 9.67 2.18 10.68
CA PRO A 51 8.30 1.67 10.62
C PRO A 51 7.27 2.66 11.19
N TYR A 52 7.65 3.54 12.11
CA TYR A 52 6.74 4.51 12.70
C TYR A 52 6.48 5.69 11.77
N ALA A 53 7.52 6.26 11.14
CA ALA A 53 7.33 7.32 10.16
C ALA A 53 6.54 6.82 8.95
N THR A 54 6.86 5.62 8.51
CA THR A 54 6.21 4.96 7.38
C THR A 54 4.73 4.69 7.64
N SER A 55 4.38 4.09 8.78
CA SER A 55 2.99 3.85 9.14
C SER A 55 2.18 5.14 9.29
N ARG A 56 2.78 6.21 9.84
CA ARG A 56 2.14 7.53 9.90
C ARG A 56 1.85 8.09 8.50
N ALA A 57 2.83 8.05 7.60
CA ALA A 57 2.66 8.51 6.22
C ALA A 57 1.59 7.70 5.47
N SER A 58 1.64 6.37 5.56
CA SER A 58 0.64 5.49 4.94
C SER A 58 -0.76 5.76 5.48
N ARG A 59 -0.92 5.99 6.79
CA ARG A 59 -2.22 6.36 7.38
C ARG A 59 -2.73 7.72 6.89
N GLN A 60 -1.85 8.70 6.73
CA GLN A 60 -2.22 10.01 6.18
C GLN A 60 -2.67 9.89 4.72
N HIS A 61 -1.95 9.12 3.91
CA HIS A 61 -2.30 8.86 2.52
C HIS A 61 -3.67 8.16 2.40
N MET A 62 -3.91 7.10 3.18
CA MET A 62 -5.21 6.41 3.19
C MET A 62 -6.35 7.35 3.54
N ARG A 63 -6.19 8.23 4.54
CA ARG A 63 -7.22 9.20 4.92
C ARG A 63 -7.53 10.21 3.81
N LEU A 64 -6.49 10.66 3.10
CA LEU A 64 -6.67 11.55 1.95
C LEU A 64 -7.50 10.86 0.87
N GLU A 65 -7.13 9.63 0.47
CA GLU A 65 -7.85 8.90 -0.56
C GLU A 65 -9.29 8.57 -0.15
N MET A 66 -9.53 8.21 1.12
CA MET A 66 -10.91 8.03 1.61
C MET A 66 -11.74 9.32 1.52
N SER A 67 -11.15 10.48 1.85
CA SER A 67 -11.88 11.76 1.80
C SER A 67 -12.31 12.15 0.38
N ARG A 68 -11.55 11.72 -0.64
CA ARG A 68 -11.87 11.96 -2.06
C ARG A 68 -13.07 11.15 -2.55
N LEU A 69 -13.39 10.05 -1.89
CA LEU A 69 -14.53 9.18 -2.25
C LEU A 69 -15.86 9.65 -1.66
N THR A 70 -15.80 10.47 -0.62
CA THR A 70 -16.98 11.03 0.06
C THR A 70 -17.28 12.47 -0.35
N SER A 71 -16.52 13.03 -1.30
CA SER A 71 -16.65 14.41 -1.80
C SER A 71 -17.37 14.49 -3.13
#